data_AF-A0A6T9Y043-F1
#
_entry.id   AF-A0A6T9Y043-F1
#
_cell.length_a   1.000
_cell.length_b   1.000
_cell.length_c   1.000
_cell.angle_alpha   90.00
_cell.angle_beta   90.00
_cell.angle_gamma   90.00
#
_symmetry.space_group_name_H-M   'P 1'
#
loop_
_entity.id
_entity.type
_entity.pdbx_description
1 polymer ?
#
loop_
_entity_poly.entity_id
_entity_poly.type
_entity_poly.pdbx_seq_one_letter_code
_entity_poly.pdbx_strand_id
1 'polypeptide(L)'
;MSSGIDTKHGKLLAELVVPSSSWKVQPEKQDPFKSQEAAIDYLKSNNEPLYLHVPLAQSDDFVRICVTSRGDDAVFTIKDINKGGETSVHYSHIKNLESTIRSLVLECCDQKIKAL
;
A
#
# COMPACT_ATOMS: atom_id res chain seq x y z
N MET A 1 -7.28 -19.05 -6.01
CA MET A 1 -6.37 -18.26 -5.16
C MET A 1 -6.19 -16.92 -5.84
N SER A 2 -7.05 -15.95 -5.56
CA SER A 2 -6.93 -14.61 -6.14
C SER A 2 -6.18 -13.73 -5.15
N SER A 3 -4.86 -13.61 -5.34
CA SER A 3 -3.99 -12.72 -4.56
C SER A 3 -4.04 -11.27 -5.09
N GLY A 4 -5.19 -10.85 -5.59
CA GLY A 4 -5.41 -9.54 -6.17
C GLY A 4 -5.90 -8.53 -5.15
N ILE A 5 -5.83 -7.25 -5.48
CA ILE A 5 -6.57 -6.24 -4.73
C ILE A 5 -8.00 -6.14 -5.26
N ASP A 6 -8.97 -5.97 -4.36
CA ASP A 6 -10.34 -5.65 -4.74
C ASP A 6 -10.40 -4.19 -5.18
N THR A 7 -11.15 -3.90 -6.24
CA THR A 7 -11.34 -2.55 -6.77
C THR A 7 -11.75 -1.56 -5.68
N LYS A 8 -12.57 -1.96 -4.69
CA LYS A 8 -13.00 -1.06 -3.59
C LYS A 8 -11.82 -0.62 -2.71
N HIS A 9 -10.93 -1.56 -2.37
CA HIS A 9 -9.75 -1.28 -1.53
C HIS A 9 -8.70 -0.52 -2.33
N GLY A 10 -8.45 -0.92 -3.57
CA GLY A 10 -7.51 -0.23 -4.45
C GLY A 10 -7.92 1.22 -4.72
N LYS A 11 -9.22 1.48 -4.94
CA LYS A 11 -9.73 2.85 -5.10
C LYS A 11 -9.39 3.68 -3.88
N LEU A 12 -9.79 3.26 -2.68
CA LEU A 12 -9.50 3.99 -1.44
C LEU A 12 -8.01 4.23 -1.22
N LEU A 13 -7.17 3.22 -1.50
CA LEU A 13 -5.72 3.38 -1.43
C LEU A 13 -5.23 4.43 -2.41
N ALA A 14 -5.76 4.45 -3.62
CA ALA A 14 -5.42 5.49 -4.58
C ALA A 14 -5.88 6.88 -4.11
N GLU A 15 -7.09 6.99 -3.56
CA GLU A 15 -7.61 8.26 -3.04
C GLU A 15 -6.81 8.79 -1.85
N LEU A 16 -6.26 7.92 -1.02
CA LEU A 16 -5.45 8.33 0.13
C LEU A 16 -4.00 8.60 -0.27
N VAL A 17 -3.39 7.71 -1.06
CA VAL A 17 -1.94 7.68 -1.27
C VAL A 17 -1.50 8.41 -2.54
N VAL A 18 -2.29 8.44 -3.60
CA VAL A 18 -1.90 9.18 -4.82
C VAL A 18 -1.80 10.70 -4.60
N PRO A 19 -2.66 11.37 -3.80
CA PRO A 19 -2.46 12.79 -3.49
C PRO A 19 -1.28 13.03 -2.52
N SER A 20 -0.73 12.00 -1.90
CA SER A 20 0.42 12.14 -1.02
C SER A 20 1.68 12.51 -1.79
N SER A 21 2.42 13.46 -1.23
CA SER A 21 3.68 13.92 -1.84
C SER A 21 4.83 12.92 -1.63
N SER A 22 4.71 12.07 -0.62
CA SER A 22 5.78 11.18 -0.17
C SER A 22 5.58 9.74 -0.66
N TRP A 23 4.35 9.22 -0.55
CA TRP A 23 4.06 7.81 -0.81
C TRP A 23 3.63 7.60 -2.25
N LYS A 24 3.85 6.39 -2.77
CA LYS A 24 3.44 6.05 -4.13
C LYS A 24 2.75 4.70 -4.17
N VAL A 25 1.66 4.61 -4.93
CA VAL A 25 1.00 3.35 -5.27
C VAL A 25 1.39 2.96 -6.68
N GLN A 26 1.86 1.73 -6.83
CA GLN A 26 2.34 1.16 -8.07
C GLN A 26 1.74 -0.22 -8.29
N PRO A 27 1.16 -0.54 -9.45
CA PRO A 27 0.79 -1.93 -9.78
C PRO A 27 2.02 -2.80 -10.04
N GLU A 28 1.82 -4.09 -10.21
CA GLU A 28 2.94 -5.00 -10.49
C GLU A 28 3.54 -4.73 -11.88
N LYS A 29 2.69 -4.42 -12.86
CA LYS A 29 3.05 -4.37 -14.27
C LYS A 29 3.29 -2.97 -14.86
N GLN A 30 3.18 -1.92 -14.05
CA GLN A 30 3.38 -0.55 -14.53
C GLN A 30 4.02 0.36 -13.49
N ASP A 31 4.40 1.55 -13.93
CA ASP A 31 4.95 2.62 -13.10
C ASP A 31 3.94 3.13 -12.06
N PRO A 32 4.41 3.84 -11.01
CA PRO A 32 3.54 4.41 -10.00
C PRO A 32 2.48 5.34 -10.59
N PHE A 33 1.27 5.28 -10.06
CA PHE A 33 0.18 6.14 -10.50
C PHE A 33 0.53 7.61 -10.26
N LYS A 34 0.33 8.41 -11.31
CA LYS A 34 0.57 9.87 -11.27
C LYS A 34 -0.67 10.66 -10.86
N SER A 35 -1.86 10.06 -11.00
CA SER A 35 -3.15 10.67 -10.72
C SER A 35 -4.13 9.65 -10.17
N GLN A 36 -4.98 10.08 -9.24
CA GLN A 36 -6.01 9.23 -8.63
C GLN A 36 -6.93 8.63 -9.69
N GLU A 37 -7.34 9.41 -10.69
CA GLU A 37 -8.22 8.95 -11.76
C GLU A 37 -7.62 7.78 -12.56
N ALA A 38 -6.33 7.86 -12.88
CA ALA A 38 -5.62 6.79 -13.59
C ALA A 38 -5.57 5.50 -12.76
N ALA A 39 -5.38 5.62 -11.45
CA ALA A 39 -5.41 4.49 -10.53
C ALA A 39 -6.80 3.86 -10.44
N ILE A 40 -7.82 4.69 -10.23
CA ILE A 40 -9.22 4.27 -10.16
C ILE A 40 -9.64 3.57 -11.45
N ASP A 41 -9.27 4.12 -12.61
CA ASP A 41 -9.62 3.54 -13.91
C ASP A 41 -8.92 2.21 -14.16
N TYR A 42 -7.62 2.14 -13.86
CA TYR A 42 -6.85 0.90 -13.95
C TYR A 42 -7.47 -0.21 -13.10
N LEU A 43 -7.85 0.09 -11.86
CA LEU A 43 -8.43 -0.87 -10.90
C LEU A 43 -9.85 -1.32 -11.23
N LYS A 44 -10.56 -0.65 -12.15
CA LYS A 44 -11.85 -1.14 -12.67
C LYS A 44 -11.68 -2.36 -13.56
N SER A 45 -10.55 -2.44 -14.27
CA SER A 45 -10.30 -3.47 -15.29
C SER A 45 -9.22 -4.48 -14.87
N ASN A 46 -8.49 -4.20 -13.78
CA ASN A 46 -7.40 -5.02 -13.28
C ASN A 46 -7.57 -5.33 -11.80
N ASN A 47 -7.40 -6.61 -11.44
CA ASN A 47 -7.43 -7.12 -10.07
C ASN A 47 -6.05 -7.67 -9.65
N GLU A 48 -4.97 -6.98 -10.01
CA GLU A 48 -3.61 -7.36 -9.60
C GLU A 48 -3.25 -6.79 -8.21
N PRO A 49 -2.28 -7.38 -7.49
CA PRO A 49 -1.77 -6.77 -6.26
C PRO A 49 -1.16 -5.39 -6.54
N LEU A 50 -1.32 -4.48 -5.58
CA LEU A 50 -0.66 -3.18 -5.62
C LEU A 50 0.58 -3.19 -4.75
N TYR A 51 1.50 -2.28 -5.02
CA TYR A 51 2.70 -2.05 -4.24
C TYR A 51 2.73 -0.61 -3.76
N LEU A 52 2.85 -0.47 -2.46
CA LEU A 52 2.99 0.78 -1.74
C LEU A 52 4.48 1.04 -1.53
N HIS A 53 4.96 2.18 -2.01
CA HIS A 53 6.32 2.64 -1.80
C HIS A 53 6.29 3.68 -0.68
N VAL A 54 6.79 3.27 0.47
CA VAL A 54 6.72 4.04 1.71
C VAL A 54 8.12 4.55 2.03
N PRO A 55 8.42 5.84 1.83
CA PRO A 55 9.75 6.39 2.09
C PRO A 55 10.07 6.37 3.58
N LEU A 56 11.33 6.05 3.89
CA LEU A 56 11.85 6.08 5.23
C LEU A 56 12.13 7.52 5.67
N ALA A 57 11.95 7.82 6.95
CA ALA A 57 12.14 9.17 7.50
C ALA A 57 13.62 9.56 7.59
N GLN A 58 14.50 8.58 7.77
CA GLN A 58 15.93 8.78 8.02
C GLN A 58 16.81 8.39 6.81
N SER A 59 16.22 8.02 5.68
CA SER A 59 16.94 7.56 4.49
C SER A 59 16.14 7.89 3.23
N ASP A 60 16.82 7.98 2.09
CA ASP A 60 16.18 8.08 0.76
C ASP A 60 15.65 6.73 0.26
N ASP A 61 15.85 5.67 1.04
CA ASP A 61 15.26 4.36 0.84
C ASP A 61 13.74 4.35 1.11
N PHE A 62 13.07 3.37 0.51
CA PHE A 62 11.64 3.14 0.67
C PHE A 62 11.38 1.65 0.95
N VAL A 63 10.37 1.40 1.77
CA VAL A 63 9.86 0.05 2.00
C VAL A 63 8.77 -0.22 0.98
N ARG A 64 8.89 -1.35 0.27
CA ARG A 64 7.89 -1.82 -0.68
C ARG A 64 6.92 -2.77 0.01
N ILE A 65 5.66 -2.34 0.10
CA ILE A 65 4.59 -3.07 0.79
C ILE A 65 3.62 -3.58 -0.26
N CYS A 66 3.47 -4.90 -0.37
CA CYS A 66 2.49 -5.51 -1.24
C CYS A 66 1.10 -5.38 -0.61
N VAL A 67 0.10 -5.00 -1.40
CA VAL A 67 -1.27 -4.80 -0.96
C VAL A 67 -2.18 -5.72 -1.75
N THR A 68 -2.93 -6.54 -1.02
CA THR A 68 -3.91 -7.48 -1.56
C THR A 68 -5.23 -7.31 -0.81
N SER A 69 -6.28 -7.99 -1.26
CA SER A 69 -7.55 -8.00 -0.56
C SER A 69 -7.93 -9.40 -0.14
N ARG A 70 -8.44 -9.51 1.09
CA ARG A 70 -8.96 -10.76 1.65
C ARG A 70 -10.34 -10.48 2.24
N GLY A 71 -11.38 -10.69 1.42
CA GLY A 71 -12.75 -10.38 1.79
C GLY A 71 -13.00 -8.87 1.89
N ASP A 72 -13.26 -8.38 3.10
CA ASP A 72 -13.47 -6.96 3.40
C ASP A 72 -12.25 -6.26 4.00
N ASP A 73 -11.11 -6.97 4.09
CA ASP A 73 -9.85 -6.46 4.58
C ASP A 73 -8.84 -6.25 3.44
N ALA A 74 -8.12 -5.13 3.48
CA ALA A 74 -6.92 -4.90 2.70
C ALA A 74 -5.72 -5.45 3.48
N VAL A 75 -4.99 -6.39 2.89
CA VAL A 75 -3.82 -7.04 3.50
C VAL A 75 -2.55 -6.42 2.95
N PHE A 76 -1.67 -6.00 3.85
CA PHE A 76 -0.40 -5.32 3.59
C PHE A 76 0.74 -6.22 4.03
N THR A 77 1.59 -6.62 3.09
CA THR A 77 2.66 -7.58 3.32
C THR A 77 4.00 -6.98 2.91
N ILE A 78 4.94 -6.88 3.85
CA ILE A 78 6.34 -6.56 3.58
C ILE A 78 7.04 -7.86 3.22
N LYS A 79 7.44 -7.99 1.95
CA LYS A 79 8.21 -9.14 1.45
C LYS A 79 9.71 -8.86 1.50
N ASP A 80 10.22 -8.58 2.70
CA ASP A 80 11.66 -8.44 2.92
C ASP A 80 12.22 -9.73 3.52
N ILE A 81 13.40 -10.18 3.06
CA ILE A 81 14.00 -11.46 3.47
C ILE A 81 14.51 -11.43 4.92
N ASN A 82 14.79 -10.24 5.47
CA ASN A 82 15.28 -10.09 6.85
C ASN A 82 14.20 -9.59 7.81
N LYS A 83 13.18 -8.89 7.28
CA LYS A 83 12.24 -8.05 8.05
C LYS A 83 10.81 -8.18 7.52
N GLY A 84 10.40 -9.41 7.19
CA GLY A 84 9.07 -9.70 6.65
C GLY A 84 7.97 -9.52 7.70
N GLY A 85 6.79 -9.09 7.25
CA GLY A 85 5.61 -8.98 8.10
C GLY A 85 4.32 -8.70 7.33
N GLU A 86 3.20 -8.98 7.97
CA GLU A 86 1.87 -8.82 7.38
C GLU A 86 0.93 -8.13 8.38
N THR A 87 0.13 -7.19 7.89
CA THR A 87 -0.98 -6.60 8.64
C THR A 87 -2.20 -6.49 7.72
N SER A 88 -3.38 -6.32 8.29
CA SER A 88 -4.61 -6.16 7.53
C SER A 88 -5.46 -5.03 8.10
N VAL A 89 -6.01 -4.21 7.22
CA VAL A 89 -6.89 -3.10 7.58
C VAL A 89 -8.26 -3.34 6.95
N HIS A 90 -9.28 -3.40 7.79
CA HIS A 90 -10.66 -3.46 7.34
C HIS A 90 -11.02 -2.22 6.52
N TYR A 91 -11.82 -2.37 5.46
CA TYR A 91 -12.26 -1.29 4.57
C TYR A 91 -12.70 -0.02 5.33
N SER A 92 -13.50 -0.18 6.39
CA SER A 92 -14.00 0.94 7.22
C SER A 92 -12.91 1.71 7.96
N HIS A 93 -11.75 1.10 8.19
CA HIS A 93 -10.61 1.67 8.90
C HIS A 93 -9.43 2.01 7.98
N ILE A 94 -9.63 2.01 6.65
CA ILE A 94 -8.58 2.37 5.69
C ILE A 94 -7.99 3.76 5.97
N LYS A 95 -8.74 4.67 6.61
CA LYS A 95 -8.25 6.00 7.01
C LYS A 95 -7.08 5.92 8.02
N ASN A 96 -7.00 4.82 8.77
CA ASN A 96 -5.91 4.54 9.70
C ASN A 96 -4.76 3.78 9.01
N LEU A 97 -4.75 3.71 7.67
CA LEU A 97 -3.69 3.08 6.87
C LEU A 97 -2.31 3.58 7.29
N GLU A 98 -2.11 4.90 7.34
CA GLU A 98 -0.80 5.47 7.67
C GLU A 98 -0.30 4.96 9.02
N SER A 99 -1.14 5.04 10.07
CA SER A 99 -0.78 4.56 11.40
C SER A 99 -0.53 3.05 11.44
N THR A 100 -1.26 2.28 10.64
CA THR A 100 -1.11 0.83 10.57
C THR A 100 0.21 0.46 9.89
N ILE A 101 0.49 1.06 8.73
CA ILE A 101 1.74 0.86 8.00
C ILE A 101 2.94 1.35 8.81
N ARG A 102 2.80 2.48 9.50
CA ARG A 102 3.82 2.99 10.40
C ARG A 102 4.16 2.01 11.51
N SER A 103 3.14 1.39 12.10
CA SER A 103 3.33 0.36 13.13
C SER A 103 4.00 -0.88 12.52
N LEU A 104 3.51 -1.36 11.38
CA LEU A 104 4.10 -2.51 10.67
C LEU A 104 5.59 -2.29 10.33
N VAL A 105 5.95 -1.14 9.77
CA VAL A 105 7.33 -0.84 9.41
C VAL A 105 8.20 -0.64 10.65
N LEU A 106 7.65 -0.08 11.73
CA LEU A 106 8.37 0.03 12.99
C LEU A 106 8.61 -1.35 13.61
N GLU A 107 7.60 -2.22 13.64
CA GLU A 107 7.70 -3.56 14.24
C GLU A 107 8.59 -4.50 13.41
N CYS A 108 8.49 -4.45 12.08
CA CYS A 108 9.27 -5.32 11.20
C CYS A 108 10.68 -4.79 10.95
N CYS A 109 10.79 -3.49 10.67
CA CYS A 109 12.05 -2.92 10.22
C CYS A 109 12.77 -2.08 11.26
N ASP A 110 12.17 -1.81 12.43
CA ASP A 110 12.65 -0.82 13.41
C ASP A 110 12.94 0.54 12.77
N GLN A 111 12.17 0.87 11.74
CA GLN A 111 12.36 2.07 10.92
C GLN A 111 11.15 2.99 11.01
N LYS A 112 11.43 4.29 10.91
CA LYS A 112 10.40 5.33 10.84
C LYS A 112 10.14 5.66 9.38
N ILE A 113 8.88 5.86 9.03
CA ILE A 113 8.44 6.27 7.68
C ILE A 113 8.06 7.75 7.66
N LYS A 114 8.09 8.38 6.48
CA LYS A 114 7.51 9.72 6.31
C LYS A 114 5.98 9.62 6.33
N ALA A 115 5.31 10.65 6.81
CA ALA A 115 3.85 10.75 6.77
C ALA A 115 3.32 10.81 5.33
N LEU A 116 2.06 10.43 5.16
CA LEU A 116 1.30 10.52 3.90
C LEU A 116 1.17 11.98 3.48
#